data_AF-A0A960X0W0-F1
#
_entry.id   AF-A0A960X0W0-F1
#
_cell.length_a   1.000
_cell.length_b   1.000
_cell.length_c   1.000
_cell.angle_alpha   90.00
_cell.angle_beta   90.00
_cell.angle_gamma   90.00
#
_symmetry.space_group_name_H-M   'P 1'
#
loop_
_entity.id
_entity.type
_entity.pdbx_description
1 polymer ?
#
loop_
_entity_poly.entity_id
_entity_poly.type
_entity_poly.pdbx_seq_one_letter_code
_entity_poly.pdbx_strand_id
1 'polypeptide(L)'
;TQLSLGDESAMVSLKSLIPDRGETYGMLSFDLDGRAVPPDDGGHVEPLENAPKIATLLQESAAAATLRRLQTLHVLATETVKNWVYDSGESDFSTDGLNRSQRWLAAIEKSNVNEVEDADKLGWVAYAAGDYAAAESWLDHVKTASAHSDWLRAKLLRRAGKLKAATEAMKAAVAALEALPKAVEGEEYEWTEQKTLLNDAYADLAVLHFSQDEYLEALDAFHEGGLGEDWAYVAERMLSADELKQWVDQHFPLNASKNNAEADNPSGGQSVRHVVARRLVREDRYADARAYMPPDAQPILDRYVKYIGDGANEKLAKKVRARAWFDAAALLKENGDLLMATEGEPDEVGRWDTAMALEREKGQLLARGENSQFVPPEEPRVLKFYVPVSAEEKKRLAQHQIVPFRPGHYRYIALALAWKSAALLPDQSDELADVLNTAGNWIKGDYRGDDVAAGKFFQAIERRASKTALGREAGKSHWFVPRYGPWSKPPVTE
;
A
#
# COMPACT_ATOMS: atom_id res chain seq x y z
N THR A 1 -28.63 29.35 6.75
CA THR A 1 -27.57 30.33 7.11
C THR A 1 -27.60 31.46 6.09
N GLN A 2 -27.05 32.65 6.30
CA GLN A 2 -27.14 33.73 5.28
C GLN A 2 -26.60 33.31 3.89
N LEU A 3 -25.76 32.27 3.83
CA LEU A 3 -25.36 31.53 2.61
C LEU A 3 -26.48 30.73 1.91
N SER A 4 -27.48 30.21 2.63
CA SER A 4 -28.65 29.54 2.05
C SER A 4 -29.71 30.51 1.52
N LEU A 5 -29.46 31.82 1.62
CA LEU A 5 -30.39 32.89 1.22
C LEU A 5 -29.84 33.79 0.10
N GLY A 6 -28.65 33.51 -0.45
CA GLY A 6 -28.10 34.21 -1.62
C GLY A 6 -27.61 35.64 -1.36
N ASP A 7 -27.29 36.00 -0.12
CA ASP A 7 -26.74 37.33 0.22
C ASP A 7 -25.20 37.31 0.14
N GLU A 8 -24.66 37.84 -0.97
CA GLU A 8 -23.23 37.95 -1.24
C GLU A 8 -22.51 38.93 -0.31
N SER A 9 -23.21 39.81 0.41
CA SER A 9 -22.58 40.77 1.34
C SER A 9 -22.00 40.11 2.61
N ALA A 10 -22.36 38.85 2.88
CA ALA A 10 -21.77 38.02 3.94
C ALA A 10 -20.48 37.32 3.51
N MET A 11 -20.06 37.44 2.24
CA MET A 11 -18.83 36.84 1.73
C MET A 11 -17.59 37.70 2.02
N VAL A 12 -17.25 37.86 3.30
CA VAL A 12 -15.81 37.93 3.60
C VAL A 12 -15.32 36.49 3.49
N SER A 13 -14.34 36.25 2.64
CA SER A 13 -13.75 34.91 2.50
C SER A 13 -13.29 34.43 3.89
N LEU A 14 -13.71 33.24 4.33
CA LEU A 14 -13.24 32.63 5.60
C LEU A 14 -11.70 32.54 5.65
N LYS A 15 -11.04 32.59 4.48
CA LYS A 15 -9.59 32.69 4.32
C LYS A 15 -9.04 34.03 4.83
N SER A 16 -9.76 35.14 4.63
CA SER A 16 -9.34 36.48 5.05
C SER A 16 -9.38 36.66 6.58
N LEU A 17 -10.06 35.76 7.29
CA LEU A 17 -10.08 35.73 8.75
C LEU A 17 -8.84 35.03 9.34
N ILE A 18 -8.12 34.21 8.58
CA ILE A 18 -6.85 33.57 9.01
C ILE A 18 -5.83 33.69 7.85
N PRO A 19 -5.05 34.79 7.79
CA PRO A 19 -4.23 35.15 6.63
C PRO A 19 -2.89 34.40 6.61
N ASP A 20 -2.82 33.29 5.88
CA ASP A 20 -1.58 32.53 5.58
C ASP A 20 -1.83 31.44 4.51
N ARG A 21 -2.64 31.73 3.49
CA ARG A 21 -2.90 30.82 2.36
C ARG A 21 -2.43 31.48 1.06
N GLY A 22 -1.69 30.75 0.24
CA GLY A 22 -1.59 31.05 -1.19
C GLY A 22 -2.93 30.87 -1.89
N GLU A 23 -3.15 31.56 -3.01
CA GLU A 23 -4.38 31.40 -3.79
C GLU A 23 -4.63 29.94 -4.17
N THR A 24 -5.89 29.51 -4.14
CA THR A 24 -6.27 28.22 -4.75
C THR A 24 -6.97 28.46 -6.06
N TYR A 25 -6.46 27.77 -7.08
CA TYR A 25 -7.00 27.77 -8.42
C TYR A 25 -8.52 27.49 -8.42
N GLY A 26 -9.29 28.36 -9.08
CA GLY A 26 -10.74 28.17 -9.30
C GLY A 26 -11.69 28.68 -8.21
N MET A 27 -11.21 29.31 -7.14
CA MET A 27 -12.07 29.93 -6.10
C MET A 27 -12.07 31.46 -6.23
N LEU A 28 -13.26 32.08 -6.32
CA LEU A 28 -13.40 33.53 -6.17
C LEU A 28 -12.92 33.95 -4.77
N SER A 29 -11.96 34.87 -4.72
CA SER A 29 -11.44 35.43 -3.47
C SER A 29 -12.02 36.83 -3.25
N PHE A 30 -12.36 37.15 -2.01
CA PHE A 30 -12.86 38.47 -1.62
C PHE A 30 -12.02 39.02 -0.47
N ASP A 31 -11.64 40.29 -0.55
CA ASP A 31 -10.90 41.00 0.51
C ASP A 31 -11.79 41.31 1.73
N LEU A 32 -11.20 41.88 2.78
CA LEU A 32 -11.92 42.25 4.01
C LEU A 32 -12.99 43.33 3.82
N ASP A 33 -12.99 44.00 2.67
CA ASP A 33 -13.96 45.04 2.31
C ASP A 33 -14.97 44.54 1.26
N GLY A 34 -15.00 43.22 1.00
CA GLY A 34 -15.97 42.55 0.12
C GLY A 34 -15.69 42.73 -1.37
N ARG A 35 -14.47 43.13 -1.76
CA ARG A 35 -14.09 43.31 -3.17
C ARG A 35 -13.53 42.00 -3.71
N ALA A 36 -13.98 41.63 -4.91
CA ALA A 36 -13.43 40.50 -5.63
C ALA A 36 -11.96 40.74 -5.96
N VAL A 37 -11.10 39.82 -5.55
CA VAL A 37 -9.67 39.81 -5.84
C VAL A 37 -9.46 38.88 -7.04
N PRO A 38 -8.90 39.38 -8.16
CA PRO A 38 -8.60 38.54 -9.32
C PRO A 38 -7.57 37.46 -8.94
N PRO A 39 -7.58 36.28 -9.59
CA PRO A 39 -6.55 35.28 -9.37
C PRO A 39 -5.22 35.80 -9.92
N ASP A 40 -4.26 36.12 -9.05
CA ASP A 40 -2.94 36.63 -9.41
C ASP A 40 -1.92 35.48 -9.49
N ASP A 41 -1.08 35.49 -10.51
CA ASP A 41 -0.18 34.41 -10.95
C ASP A 41 1.07 34.22 -10.08
N GLY A 42 0.96 34.52 -8.78
CA GLY A 42 1.92 34.10 -7.76
C GLY A 42 2.27 35.17 -6.74
N GLY A 43 2.13 34.81 -5.46
CA GLY A 43 3.04 35.29 -4.42
C GLY A 43 2.62 36.48 -3.56
N HIS A 44 1.41 37.03 -3.68
CA HIS A 44 0.97 38.11 -2.81
C HIS A 44 0.12 37.61 -1.62
N VAL A 45 0.81 37.29 -0.52
CA VAL A 45 0.19 37.31 0.82
C VAL A 45 -0.02 38.78 1.19
N GLU A 46 -1.26 39.23 1.32
CA GLU A 46 -1.52 40.61 1.78
C GLU A 46 -0.76 40.86 3.10
N PRO A 47 0.02 41.95 3.22
CA PRO A 47 0.71 42.28 4.46
C PRO A 47 -0.26 42.46 5.63
N LEU A 48 0.22 42.11 6.82
CA LEU A 48 -0.41 42.22 8.16
C LEU A 48 -0.90 43.63 8.58
N GLU A 49 -1.06 44.60 7.68
CA GLU A 49 -1.54 45.96 7.97
C GLU A 49 -2.94 45.97 8.62
N ASN A 50 -3.74 44.92 8.41
CA ASN A 50 -5.06 44.73 9.00
C ASN A 50 -5.10 43.79 10.23
N ALA A 51 -3.95 43.36 10.78
CA ALA A 51 -3.90 42.35 11.86
C ALA A 51 -4.83 42.64 13.07
N PRO A 52 -4.96 43.88 13.58
CA PRO A 52 -5.91 44.20 14.66
C PRO A 52 -7.38 44.03 14.24
N LYS A 53 -7.73 44.38 13.00
CA LYS A 53 -9.08 44.20 12.43
C LYS A 53 -9.40 42.72 12.27
N ILE A 54 -8.44 41.92 11.78
CA ILE A 54 -8.57 40.47 11.62
C ILE A 54 -8.73 39.77 12.97
N ALA A 55 -7.93 40.14 13.98
CA ALA A 55 -8.06 39.58 15.34
C ALA A 55 -9.44 39.87 15.96
N THR A 56 -9.99 41.06 15.70
CA THR A 56 -11.34 41.44 16.15
C THR A 56 -12.41 40.61 15.46
N LEU A 57 -12.35 40.49 14.13
CA LEU A 57 -13.30 39.69 13.33
C LEU A 57 -13.24 38.19 13.67
N LEU A 58 -12.05 37.68 13.99
CA LEU A 58 -11.86 36.31 14.49
C LEU A 58 -12.57 36.10 15.82
N GLN A 59 -12.44 37.05 16.76
CA GLN A 59 -13.11 36.97 18.05
C GLN A 59 -14.65 37.07 17.90
N GLU A 60 -15.13 37.94 17.00
CA GLU A 60 -16.56 38.03 16.67
C GLU A 60 -17.10 36.73 16.07
N SER A 61 -16.32 36.14 15.15
CA SER A 61 -16.64 34.85 14.54
C SER A 61 -16.63 33.71 15.55
N ALA A 62 -15.68 33.72 16.50
CA ALA A 62 -15.64 32.78 17.62
C ALA A 62 -16.88 32.90 18.53
N ALA A 63 -17.37 34.11 18.81
CA ALA A 63 -18.57 34.32 19.62
C ALA A 63 -19.86 33.85 18.91
N ALA A 64 -19.98 34.08 17.60
CA ALA A 64 -21.18 33.74 16.82
C ALA A 64 -21.23 32.25 16.45
N ALA A 65 -22.26 31.52 16.90
CA ALA A 65 -22.34 30.06 16.76
C ALA A 65 -22.15 29.54 15.32
N THR A 66 -22.83 30.13 14.34
CA THR A 66 -22.73 29.75 12.93
C THR A 66 -21.34 30.02 12.35
N LEU A 67 -20.80 31.22 12.60
CA LEU A 67 -19.49 31.61 12.08
C LEU A 67 -18.38 30.79 12.72
N ARG A 68 -18.48 30.52 14.02
CA ARG A 68 -17.59 29.61 14.75
C ARG A 68 -17.55 28.25 14.08
N ARG A 69 -18.71 27.64 13.79
CA ARG A 69 -18.78 26.33 13.13
C ARG A 69 -18.13 26.35 11.74
N LEU A 70 -18.45 27.36 10.92
CA LEU A 70 -17.89 27.50 9.57
C LEU A 70 -16.38 27.71 9.60
N GLN A 71 -15.89 28.56 10.50
CA GLN A 71 -14.47 28.84 10.64
C GLN A 71 -13.71 27.62 11.18
N THR A 72 -14.23 26.91 12.18
CA THR A 72 -13.63 25.65 12.67
C THR A 72 -13.51 24.63 11.55
N LEU A 73 -14.56 24.42 10.75
CA LEU A 73 -14.52 23.52 9.59
C LEU A 73 -13.52 23.99 8.53
N HIS A 74 -13.44 25.30 8.29
CA HIS A 74 -12.48 25.88 7.36
C HIS A 74 -11.02 25.66 7.80
N VAL A 75 -10.72 25.86 9.09
CA VAL A 75 -9.39 25.58 9.67
C VAL A 75 -9.03 24.11 9.46
N LEU A 76 -9.92 23.19 9.85
CA LEU A 76 -9.71 21.75 9.69
C LEU A 76 -9.49 21.32 8.24
N ALA A 77 -10.27 21.86 7.31
CA ALA A 77 -10.16 21.53 5.88
C ALA A 77 -8.89 22.09 5.22
N THR A 78 -8.27 23.12 5.80
CA THR A 78 -7.14 23.82 5.17
C THR A 78 -5.81 23.59 5.86
N GLU A 79 -5.79 23.15 7.11
CA GLU A 79 -4.57 22.82 7.85
C GLU A 79 -3.96 21.47 7.41
N THR A 80 -4.78 20.57 6.85
CA THR A 80 -4.37 19.25 6.37
C THR A 80 -3.72 19.27 4.97
N VAL A 81 -3.78 20.39 4.24
CA VAL A 81 -3.12 20.55 2.94
C VAL A 81 -1.64 20.90 3.13
N LYS A 82 -0.88 20.01 3.78
CA LYS A 82 0.54 19.87 3.49
C LYS A 82 0.60 19.01 2.23
N ASN A 83 0.76 19.67 1.07
CA ASN A 83 0.87 19.00 -0.21
C ASN A 83 1.85 17.82 -0.10
N TRP A 84 1.37 16.63 -0.46
CA TRP A 84 2.23 15.60 -1.00
C TRP A 84 2.97 16.21 -2.18
N VAL A 85 4.31 16.22 -2.12
CA VAL A 85 5.26 16.91 -3.03
C VAL A 85 5.61 18.32 -2.53
N TYR A 86 6.89 18.47 -2.14
CA TYR A 86 7.59 19.67 -1.64
C TYR A 86 7.44 19.98 -0.13
N ASP A 87 8.25 19.28 0.68
CA ASP A 87 8.80 19.86 1.90
C ASP A 87 9.84 20.92 1.49
N SER A 88 9.38 22.13 1.13
CA SER A 88 10.26 23.24 0.77
C SER A 88 10.93 23.90 1.99
N GLY A 89 10.80 23.33 3.20
CA GLY A 89 11.47 23.85 4.41
C GLY A 89 11.01 25.25 4.84
N GLU A 90 10.04 25.85 4.16
CA GLU A 90 9.44 27.12 4.55
C GLU A 90 8.26 26.81 5.49
N SER A 91 8.56 26.85 6.78
CA SER A 91 7.52 26.92 7.80
C SER A 91 6.80 28.27 7.67
N ASP A 92 5.54 28.25 7.25
CA ASP A 92 4.60 29.39 7.27
C ASP A 92 4.30 29.84 8.72
N PHE A 93 5.29 30.38 9.41
CA PHE A 93 5.07 31.10 10.65
C PHE A 93 4.74 32.56 10.31
N SER A 94 3.59 33.03 10.80
CA SER A 94 3.28 34.46 10.90
C SER A 94 4.21 35.15 11.91
N THR A 95 4.20 36.48 11.90
CA THR A 95 4.99 37.34 12.80
C THR A 95 4.74 37.11 14.30
N ASP A 96 3.64 36.45 14.68
CA ASP A 96 3.29 36.09 16.06
C ASP A 96 3.72 34.65 16.46
N GLY A 97 4.31 33.89 15.54
CA GLY A 97 4.83 32.53 15.78
C GLY A 97 3.77 31.44 15.97
N LEU A 98 2.47 31.74 15.75
CA LEU A 98 1.38 30.77 15.87
C LEU A 98 1.03 30.17 14.50
N ASN A 99 0.57 28.91 14.48
CA ASN A 99 -0.09 28.33 13.30
C ASN A 99 -1.59 28.67 13.28
N ARG A 100 -2.29 28.30 12.20
CA ARG A 100 -3.73 28.59 12.01
C ARG A 100 -4.60 28.07 13.13
N SER A 101 -4.43 26.82 13.54
CA SER A 101 -5.22 26.24 14.63
C SER A 101 -4.97 26.95 15.95
N GLN A 102 -3.72 27.29 16.26
CA GLN A 102 -3.38 28.03 17.48
C GLN A 102 -4.02 29.42 17.50
N ARG A 103 -4.02 30.15 16.37
CA ARG A 103 -4.72 31.44 16.26
C ARG A 103 -6.23 31.28 16.48
N TRP A 104 -6.83 30.26 15.88
CA TRP A 104 -8.27 30.02 16.04
C TRP A 104 -8.65 29.65 17.48
N LEU A 105 -7.90 28.75 18.13
CA LEU A 105 -8.12 28.37 19.53
C LEU A 105 -7.98 29.57 20.47
N ALA A 106 -6.99 30.45 20.24
CA ALA A 106 -6.84 31.67 21.02
C ALA A 106 -8.02 32.64 20.86
N ALA A 107 -8.65 32.70 19.68
CA ALA A 107 -9.86 33.49 19.46
C ALA A 107 -11.07 32.88 20.20
N ILE A 108 -11.20 31.55 20.20
CA ILE A 108 -12.24 30.82 20.95
C ILE A 108 -12.12 31.10 22.45
N GLU A 109 -10.93 30.98 23.02
CA GLU A 109 -10.69 31.24 24.44
C GLU A 109 -11.08 32.67 24.83
N LYS A 110 -10.67 33.67 24.04
CA LYS A 110 -11.03 35.08 24.26
C LYS A 110 -12.52 35.38 24.11
N SER A 111 -13.26 34.55 23.39
CA SER A 111 -14.71 34.72 23.21
C SER A 111 -15.54 34.26 24.41
N ASN A 112 -14.92 33.53 25.36
CA ASN A 112 -15.55 33.05 26.60
C ASN A 112 -16.88 32.31 26.38
N VAL A 113 -16.94 31.47 25.35
CA VAL A 113 -18.12 30.68 25.00
C VAL A 113 -18.18 29.44 25.89
N ASN A 114 -19.24 29.31 26.68
CA ASN A 114 -19.38 28.22 27.66
C ASN A 114 -19.92 26.90 27.06
N GLU A 115 -20.70 26.98 25.97
CA GLU A 115 -21.24 25.80 25.30
C GLU A 115 -20.94 25.85 23.80
N VAL A 116 -20.26 24.81 23.30
CA VAL A 116 -20.00 24.62 21.88
C VAL A 116 -20.60 23.28 21.47
N GLU A 117 -21.59 23.31 20.57
CA GLU A 117 -22.27 22.12 20.07
C GLU A 117 -21.30 21.13 19.39
N ASP A 118 -20.34 21.66 18.65
CA ASP A 118 -19.33 20.92 17.88
C ASP A 118 -17.96 20.91 18.60
N ALA A 119 -17.96 20.62 19.91
CA ALA A 119 -16.75 20.64 20.74
C ALA A 119 -15.66 19.67 20.22
N ASP A 120 -16.07 18.55 19.65
CA ASP A 120 -15.19 17.56 19.02
C ASP A 120 -14.34 18.15 17.89
N LYS A 121 -14.92 19.04 17.06
CA LYS A 121 -14.20 19.73 15.98
C LYS A 121 -13.13 20.68 16.52
N LEU A 122 -13.42 21.39 17.61
CA LEU A 122 -12.41 22.21 18.31
C LEU A 122 -11.32 21.33 18.95
N GLY A 123 -11.68 20.13 19.41
CA GLY A 123 -10.72 19.12 19.84
C GLY A 123 -9.77 18.70 18.72
N TRP A 124 -10.27 18.53 17.49
CA TRP A 124 -9.44 18.23 16.32
C TRP A 124 -8.50 19.38 15.94
N VAL A 125 -8.97 20.63 16.03
CA VAL A 125 -8.14 21.84 15.85
C VAL A 125 -7.00 21.85 16.89
N ALA A 126 -7.32 21.57 18.16
CA ALA A 126 -6.32 21.45 19.22
C ALA A 126 -5.32 20.30 18.96
N TYR A 127 -5.81 19.15 18.52
CA TYR A 127 -4.95 18.01 18.17
C TYR A 127 -4.00 18.34 17.01
N ALA A 128 -4.50 19.00 15.95
CA ALA A 128 -3.70 19.43 14.80
C ALA A 128 -2.63 20.48 15.20
N ALA A 129 -2.96 21.36 16.15
CA ALA A 129 -2.00 22.29 16.76
C ALA A 129 -0.95 21.61 17.67
N GLY A 130 -1.08 20.31 17.96
CA GLY A 130 -0.23 19.59 18.91
C GLY A 130 -0.59 19.82 20.38
N ASP A 131 -1.69 20.52 20.68
CA ASP A 131 -2.21 20.71 22.04
C ASP A 131 -3.16 19.56 22.42
N TYR A 132 -2.55 18.43 22.78
CA TYR A 132 -3.30 17.22 23.13
C TYR A 132 -4.10 17.34 24.43
N ALA A 133 -3.69 18.22 25.34
CA ALA A 133 -4.40 18.45 26.60
C ALA A 133 -5.69 19.25 26.36
N ALA A 134 -5.61 20.31 25.53
CA ALA A 134 -6.81 21.02 25.10
C ALA A 134 -7.73 20.11 24.27
N ALA A 135 -7.18 19.25 23.41
CA ALA A 135 -7.98 18.28 22.66
C ALA A 135 -8.77 17.32 23.58
N GLU A 136 -8.16 16.84 24.66
CA GLU A 136 -8.83 16.03 25.68
C GLU A 136 -9.91 16.85 26.42
N SER A 137 -9.60 18.08 26.84
CA SER A 137 -10.59 18.97 27.47
C SER A 137 -11.79 19.26 26.58
N TRP A 138 -11.61 19.44 25.28
CA TRP A 138 -12.72 19.65 24.34
C TRP A 138 -13.62 18.42 24.22
N LEU A 139 -13.06 17.21 24.34
CA LEU A 139 -13.86 15.99 24.35
C LEU A 139 -14.76 15.87 25.59
N ASP A 140 -14.39 16.45 26.74
CA ASP A 140 -15.24 16.48 27.95
C ASP A 140 -16.52 17.31 27.75
N HIS A 141 -16.52 18.21 26.76
CA HIS A 141 -17.67 19.04 26.40
C HIS A 141 -18.58 18.41 25.32
N VAL A 142 -18.22 17.23 24.79
CA VAL A 142 -19.02 16.53 23.79
C VAL A 142 -20.23 15.88 24.46
N LYS A 143 -21.44 16.39 24.14
CA LYS A 143 -22.71 15.89 24.71
C LYS A 143 -23.15 14.54 24.13
N THR A 144 -22.87 14.33 22.84
CA THR A 144 -23.25 13.13 22.09
C THR A 144 -22.04 12.64 21.31
N ALA A 145 -21.66 11.38 21.51
CA ALA A 145 -20.56 10.78 20.76
C ALA A 145 -20.85 10.80 19.25
N SER A 146 -19.83 11.18 18.49
CA SER A 146 -19.77 11.19 17.04
C SER A 146 -18.55 10.38 16.57
N ALA A 147 -18.55 9.97 15.29
CA ALA A 147 -17.38 9.37 14.66
C ALA A 147 -16.08 10.20 14.89
N HIS A 148 -16.18 11.52 14.77
CA HIS A 148 -15.05 12.43 14.96
C HIS A 148 -14.57 12.45 16.42
N SER A 149 -15.50 12.46 17.38
CA SER A 149 -15.16 12.47 18.80
C SER A 149 -14.50 11.15 19.25
N ASP A 150 -14.99 10.01 18.74
CA ASP A 150 -14.47 8.69 19.07
C ASP A 150 -13.11 8.45 18.42
N TRP A 151 -12.93 8.92 17.17
CA TRP A 151 -11.65 8.85 16.49
C TRP A 151 -10.59 9.74 17.17
N LEU A 152 -10.94 10.98 17.54
CA LEU A 152 -10.03 11.84 18.30
C LEU A 152 -9.66 11.18 19.64
N ARG A 153 -10.64 10.61 20.35
CA ARG A 153 -10.41 9.86 21.59
C ARG A 153 -9.44 8.69 21.35
N ALA A 154 -9.61 7.94 20.27
CA ALA A 154 -8.72 6.84 19.90
C ALA A 154 -7.28 7.33 19.68
N LYS A 155 -7.08 8.42 18.94
CA LYS A 155 -5.75 9.02 18.72
C LYS A 155 -5.08 9.46 20.03
N LEU A 156 -5.83 10.12 20.92
CA LEU A 156 -5.32 10.54 22.24
C LEU A 156 -4.98 9.34 23.13
N LEU A 157 -5.84 8.32 23.19
CA LEU A 157 -5.61 7.09 23.94
C LEU A 157 -4.39 6.32 23.43
N ARG A 158 -4.21 6.24 22.10
CA ARG A 158 -3.02 5.66 21.47
C ARG A 158 -1.77 6.39 21.91
N ARG A 159 -1.78 7.73 21.90
CA ARG A 159 -0.66 8.57 22.33
C ARG A 159 -0.31 8.37 23.81
N ALA A 160 -1.32 8.09 24.64
CA ALA A 160 -1.16 7.73 26.04
C ALA A 160 -0.75 6.27 26.28
N GLY A 161 -0.50 5.48 25.22
CA GLY A 161 -0.14 4.06 25.31
C GLY A 161 -1.30 3.12 25.69
N LYS A 162 -2.54 3.62 25.72
CA LYS A 162 -3.73 2.85 26.10
C LYS A 162 -4.33 2.15 24.87
N LEU A 163 -3.55 1.26 24.25
CA LEU A 163 -3.87 0.68 22.92
C LEU A 163 -5.24 -0.02 22.87
N LYS A 164 -5.57 -0.86 23.85
CA LYS A 164 -6.90 -1.53 23.90
C LYS A 164 -8.07 -0.55 23.94
N ALA A 165 -7.97 0.48 24.77
CA ALA A 165 -9.02 1.51 24.86
C ALA A 165 -9.08 2.34 23.57
N ALA A 166 -7.92 2.60 22.95
CA ALA A 166 -7.85 3.26 21.65
C ALA A 166 -8.54 2.43 20.56
N THR A 167 -8.31 1.12 20.52
CA THR A 167 -8.98 0.19 19.59
C THR A 167 -10.50 0.23 19.75
N GLU A 168 -11.02 0.16 20.98
CA GLU A 168 -12.46 0.21 21.21
C GLU A 168 -13.08 1.56 20.80
N ALA A 169 -12.40 2.67 21.08
CA ALA A 169 -12.82 3.98 20.60
C ALA A 169 -12.79 4.05 19.06
N MET A 170 -11.77 3.46 18.42
CA MET A 170 -11.66 3.46 16.97
C MET A 170 -12.72 2.59 16.29
N LYS A 171 -13.07 1.44 16.86
CA LYS A 171 -14.21 0.63 16.41
C LYS A 171 -15.53 1.40 16.47
N ALA A 172 -15.76 2.15 17.56
CA ALA A 172 -16.94 3.01 17.66
C ALA A 172 -16.97 4.09 16.58
N ALA A 173 -15.81 4.69 16.27
CA ALA A 173 -15.67 5.66 15.20
C ALA A 173 -15.99 5.06 13.82
N VAL A 174 -15.41 3.91 13.49
CA VAL A 174 -15.69 3.18 12.24
C VAL A 174 -17.18 2.86 12.13
N ALA A 175 -17.78 2.25 13.16
CA ALA A 175 -19.21 1.92 13.15
C ALA A 175 -20.12 3.14 12.96
N ALA A 176 -19.75 4.29 13.55
CA ALA A 176 -20.48 5.54 13.36
C ALA A 176 -20.35 6.10 11.93
N LEU A 177 -19.19 5.91 11.28
CA LEU A 177 -18.98 6.30 9.87
C LEU A 177 -19.74 5.40 8.90
N GLU A 178 -19.77 4.09 9.15
CA GLU A 178 -20.53 3.12 8.35
C GLU A 178 -22.04 3.36 8.40
N ALA A 179 -22.53 3.84 9.55
CA ALA A 179 -23.92 4.19 9.74
C ALA A 179 -24.34 5.49 9.03
N LEU A 180 -23.40 6.27 8.49
CA LEU A 180 -23.73 7.46 7.71
C LEU A 180 -24.48 7.08 6.43
N PRO A 181 -25.50 7.85 6.01
CA PRO A 181 -26.19 7.60 4.74
C PRO A 181 -25.17 7.52 3.60
N LYS A 182 -25.22 6.45 2.81
CA LYS A 182 -24.39 6.33 1.62
C LYS A 182 -24.76 7.45 0.64
N ALA A 183 -23.76 8.07 0.01
CA ALA A 183 -23.99 9.00 -1.08
C ALA A 183 -24.94 8.38 -2.14
N VAL A 184 -25.81 9.20 -2.73
CA VAL A 184 -26.86 8.76 -3.66
C VAL A 184 -26.24 8.00 -4.85
N GLU A 185 -26.80 6.82 -5.18
CA GLU A 185 -26.43 6.04 -6.37
C GLU A 185 -26.46 6.92 -7.63
N GLY A 186 -25.31 7.09 -8.28
CA GLY A 186 -25.15 7.89 -9.50
C GLY A 186 -23.81 8.59 -9.65
N GLU A 187 -23.07 8.78 -8.56
CA GLU A 187 -21.67 9.22 -8.60
C GLU A 187 -20.75 8.00 -8.55
N GLU A 188 -20.53 7.39 -9.73
CA GLU A 188 -19.52 6.35 -9.99
C GLU A 188 -18.07 6.90 -9.87
N TYR A 189 -17.80 7.80 -8.94
CA TYR A 189 -16.43 8.19 -8.63
C TYR A 189 -15.89 7.29 -7.52
N GLU A 190 -14.80 6.59 -7.82
CA GLU A 190 -14.06 5.73 -6.88
C GLU A 190 -13.59 6.45 -5.60
N TRP A 191 -13.70 7.78 -5.57
CA TRP A 191 -13.12 8.71 -4.60
C TRP A 191 -14.15 9.69 -4.01
N THR A 192 -15.22 9.18 -3.40
CA THR A 192 -16.08 10.05 -2.58
C THR A 192 -15.40 10.38 -1.26
N GLU A 193 -15.60 11.59 -0.73
CA GLU A 193 -15.02 12.01 0.56
C GLU A 193 -15.40 11.05 1.71
N GLN A 194 -16.63 10.52 1.69
CA GLN A 194 -17.10 9.54 2.67
C GLN A 194 -16.31 8.22 2.60
N LYS A 195 -16.02 7.73 1.39
CA LYS A 195 -15.24 6.50 1.20
C LYS A 195 -13.79 6.71 1.65
N THR A 196 -13.19 7.85 1.30
CA THR A 196 -11.83 8.19 1.76
C THR A 196 -11.76 8.27 3.30
N LEU A 197 -12.74 8.91 3.94
CA LEU A 197 -12.78 9.02 5.41
C LEU A 197 -12.93 7.65 6.09
N LEU A 198 -13.75 6.76 5.53
CA LEU A 198 -13.92 5.41 6.04
C LEU A 198 -12.65 4.57 5.86
N ASN A 199 -11.98 4.68 4.71
CA ASN A 199 -10.68 4.03 4.47
C ASN A 199 -9.63 4.48 5.49
N ASP A 200 -9.52 5.78 5.75
CA ASP A 200 -8.59 6.34 6.75
C ASP A 200 -8.91 5.86 8.17
N ALA A 201 -10.20 5.72 8.50
CA ALA A 201 -10.63 5.20 9.79
C ALA A 201 -10.26 3.72 9.95
N TYR A 202 -10.46 2.92 8.89
CA TYR A 202 -10.03 1.52 8.85
C TYR A 202 -8.50 1.39 8.94
N ALA A 203 -7.74 2.29 8.30
CA ALA A 203 -6.28 2.30 8.38
C ALA A 203 -5.80 2.48 9.84
N ASP A 204 -6.37 3.45 10.54
CA ASP A 204 -6.03 3.71 11.95
C ASP A 204 -6.45 2.54 12.86
N LEU A 205 -7.61 1.92 12.61
CA LEU A 205 -8.06 0.72 13.33
C LEU A 205 -7.11 -0.46 13.11
N ALA A 206 -6.74 -0.72 11.85
CA ALA A 206 -5.83 -1.79 11.48
C ALA A 206 -4.44 -1.60 12.11
N VAL A 207 -3.92 -0.36 12.12
CA VAL A 207 -2.66 -0.02 12.78
C VAL A 207 -2.73 -0.23 14.29
N LEU A 208 -3.87 0.03 14.93
CA LEU A 208 -4.04 -0.24 16.37
C LEU A 208 -3.99 -1.75 16.67
N HIS A 209 -4.65 -2.58 15.87
CA HIS A 209 -4.54 -4.04 15.97
C HIS A 209 -3.11 -4.53 15.69
N PHE A 210 -2.51 -4.04 14.61
CA PHE A 210 -1.13 -4.38 14.23
C PHE A 210 -0.14 -4.04 15.34
N SER A 211 -0.28 -2.87 15.99
CA SER A 211 0.60 -2.44 17.10
C SER A 211 0.50 -3.32 18.35
N GLN A 212 -0.53 -4.18 18.43
CA GLN A 212 -0.78 -5.12 19.51
C GLN A 212 -0.47 -6.56 19.11
N ASP A 213 0.14 -6.78 17.93
CA ASP A 213 0.39 -8.11 17.32
C ASP A 213 -0.90 -8.92 17.02
N GLU A 214 -2.05 -8.24 16.92
CA GLU A 214 -3.37 -8.79 16.56
C GLU A 214 -3.50 -8.82 15.02
N TYR A 215 -2.71 -9.68 14.37
CA TYR A 215 -2.54 -9.64 12.90
C TYR A 215 -3.79 -10.07 12.10
N LEU A 216 -4.66 -10.93 12.65
CA LEU A 216 -5.90 -11.31 11.95
C LEU A 216 -6.88 -10.14 11.94
N GLU A 217 -7.05 -9.48 13.07
CA GLU A 217 -7.89 -8.29 13.21
C GLU A 217 -7.32 -7.10 12.41
N ALA A 218 -6.00 -6.99 12.31
CA ALA A 218 -5.35 -6.03 11.43
C ALA A 218 -5.63 -6.34 9.95
N LEU A 219 -5.54 -7.62 9.54
CA LEU A 219 -5.87 -8.05 8.18
C LEU A 219 -7.32 -7.71 7.81
N ASP A 220 -8.26 -8.00 8.71
CA ASP A 220 -9.68 -7.66 8.57
C ASP A 220 -9.87 -6.17 8.30
N ALA A 221 -9.35 -5.32 9.19
CA ALA A 221 -9.51 -3.88 9.07
C ALA A 221 -8.82 -3.31 7.81
N PHE A 222 -7.64 -3.82 7.42
CA PHE A 222 -7.01 -3.41 6.15
C PHE A 222 -7.83 -3.84 4.93
N HIS A 223 -8.47 -5.01 4.98
CA HIS A 223 -9.33 -5.51 3.91
C HIS A 223 -10.57 -4.62 3.74
N GLU A 224 -11.30 -4.38 4.84
CA GLU A 224 -12.51 -3.55 4.85
C GLU A 224 -12.23 -2.09 4.45
N GLY A 225 -11.05 -1.57 4.81
CA GLY A 225 -10.58 -0.24 4.39
C GLY A 225 -10.09 -0.15 2.94
N GLY A 226 -10.06 -1.26 2.19
CA GLY A 226 -9.52 -1.27 0.82
C GLY A 226 -8.01 -1.01 0.73
N LEU A 227 -7.26 -1.25 1.81
CA LEU A 227 -5.84 -0.93 1.96
C LEU A 227 -4.98 -2.10 1.46
N GLY A 228 -4.96 -2.29 0.14
CA GLY A 228 -4.44 -3.52 -0.46
C GLY A 228 -2.93 -3.78 -0.26
N GLU A 229 -2.10 -2.75 -0.09
CA GLU A 229 -0.66 -2.92 0.18
C GLU A 229 -0.41 -3.43 1.61
N ASP A 230 -1.01 -2.79 2.60
CA ASP A 230 -0.94 -3.22 4.00
C ASP A 230 -1.60 -4.59 4.21
N TRP A 231 -2.72 -4.85 3.54
CA TRP A 231 -3.37 -6.16 3.54
C TRP A 231 -2.44 -7.25 3.00
N ALA A 232 -1.79 -7.01 1.86
CA ALA A 232 -0.85 -7.96 1.26
C ALA A 232 0.36 -8.22 2.17
N TYR A 233 0.89 -7.17 2.81
CA TYR A 233 1.97 -7.29 3.77
C TYR A 233 1.56 -8.18 4.96
N VAL A 234 0.39 -7.94 5.57
CA VAL A 234 -0.09 -8.77 6.68
C VAL A 234 -0.35 -10.20 6.22
N ALA A 235 -1.04 -10.40 5.09
CA ALA A 235 -1.36 -11.72 4.55
C ALA A 235 -0.12 -12.55 4.25
N GLU A 236 0.92 -11.97 3.65
CA GLU A 236 2.08 -12.72 3.15
C GLU A 236 3.28 -12.70 4.10
N ARG A 237 3.38 -11.73 5.00
CA ARG A 237 4.54 -11.61 5.91
C ARG A 237 4.16 -11.88 7.36
N MET A 238 2.98 -11.49 7.80
CA MET A 238 2.55 -11.68 9.18
C MET A 238 1.82 -13.00 9.39
N LEU A 239 0.95 -13.45 8.48
CA LEU A 239 0.21 -14.70 8.70
C LEU A 239 0.96 -15.94 8.19
N SER A 240 0.77 -17.05 8.89
CA SER A 240 1.07 -18.38 8.36
C SER A 240 0.05 -18.76 7.28
N ALA A 241 0.38 -19.72 6.43
CA ALA A 241 -0.54 -20.16 5.38
C ALA A 241 -1.86 -20.72 5.95
N ASP A 242 -1.83 -21.36 7.13
CA ASP A 242 -3.05 -21.89 7.76
C ASP A 242 -3.93 -20.78 8.36
N GLU A 243 -3.34 -19.77 9.02
CA GLU A 243 -4.08 -18.60 9.51
C GLU A 243 -4.75 -17.85 8.35
N LEU A 244 -4.00 -17.58 7.27
CA LEU A 244 -4.53 -16.89 6.10
C LEU A 244 -5.63 -17.72 5.41
N LYS A 245 -5.41 -19.04 5.25
CA LYS A 245 -6.41 -19.94 4.68
C LYS A 245 -7.68 -19.96 5.51
N GLN A 246 -7.58 -20.07 6.83
CA GLN A 246 -8.73 -20.06 7.73
C GLN A 246 -9.52 -18.75 7.60
N TRP A 247 -8.81 -17.62 7.55
CA TRP A 247 -9.42 -16.32 7.37
C TRP A 247 -10.18 -16.21 6.05
N VAL A 248 -9.57 -16.65 4.93
CA VAL A 248 -10.21 -16.66 3.62
C VAL A 248 -11.40 -17.61 3.56
N ASP A 249 -11.34 -18.77 4.22
CA ASP A 249 -12.47 -19.71 4.26
C ASP A 249 -13.69 -19.12 5.00
N GLN A 250 -13.46 -18.26 5.99
CA GLN A 250 -14.52 -17.60 6.75
C GLN A 250 -15.17 -16.46 5.97
N HIS A 251 -14.38 -15.62 5.28
CA HIS A 251 -14.87 -14.42 4.59
C HIS A 251 -15.25 -14.69 3.13
N PHE A 252 -14.53 -15.59 2.46
CA PHE A 252 -14.69 -15.92 1.04
C PHE A 252 -14.83 -17.43 0.83
N PRO A 253 -15.88 -18.09 1.37
CA PRO A 253 -16.02 -19.54 1.31
C PRO A 253 -16.09 -20.04 -0.15
N LEU A 254 -15.34 -21.10 -0.47
CA LEU A 254 -15.20 -21.65 -1.84
C LEU A 254 -16.53 -22.01 -2.52
N ASN A 255 -17.56 -22.30 -1.74
CA ASN A 255 -18.89 -22.73 -2.17
C ASN A 255 -19.97 -21.65 -1.98
N ALA A 256 -19.57 -20.37 -1.84
CA ALA A 256 -20.54 -19.28 -1.76
C ALA A 256 -21.52 -19.37 -2.95
N SER A 257 -22.82 -19.39 -2.63
CA SER A 257 -23.91 -19.43 -3.60
C SER A 257 -23.83 -18.23 -4.54
N LYS A 258 -24.20 -18.42 -5.82
CA LYS A 258 -24.27 -17.39 -6.88
C LYS A 258 -25.14 -16.16 -6.57
N ASN A 259 -25.77 -16.13 -5.40
CA ASN A 259 -26.61 -15.05 -4.92
C ASN A 259 -25.86 -14.08 -3.97
N ASN A 260 -24.59 -14.33 -3.65
CA ASN A 260 -23.77 -13.40 -2.89
C ASN A 260 -22.96 -12.52 -3.85
N ALA A 261 -23.47 -11.32 -4.14
CA ALA A 261 -22.84 -10.38 -5.08
C ALA A 261 -21.37 -10.04 -4.71
N GLU A 262 -20.99 -10.09 -3.43
CA GLU A 262 -19.60 -9.88 -2.97
C GLU A 262 -18.71 -11.12 -3.12
N ALA A 263 -19.26 -12.33 -2.89
CA ALA A 263 -18.50 -13.57 -3.06
C ALA A 263 -18.36 -13.98 -4.54
N ASP A 264 -19.31 -13.55 -5.37
CA ASP A 264 -19.33 -13.67 -6.82
C ASP A 264 -18.71 -12.46 -7.54
N ASN A 265 -18.30 -11.40 -6.83
CA ASN A 265 -17.54 -10.32 -7.43
C ASN A 265 -16.18 -10.89 -7.88
N PRO A 266 -15.93 -11.06 -9.19
CA PRO A 266 -14.71 -11.67 -9.69
C PRO A 266 -13.46 -10.86 -9.30
N SER A 267 -13.63 -9.57 -8.96
CA SER A 267 -12.53 -8.68 -8.61
C SER A 267 -12.07 -8.76 -7.14
N GLY A 268 -12.90 -9.27 -6.21
CA GLY A 268 -12.59 -9.29 -4.77
C GLY A 268 -12.37 -10.69 -4.18
N GLY A 269 -13.39 -11.55 -4.15
CA GLY A 269 -13.28 -12.86 -3.50
C GLY A 269 -12.34 -13.83 -4.21
N GLN A 270 -12.29 -13.79 -5.54
CA GLN A 270 -11.35 -14.61 -6.32
C GLN A 270 -9.90 -14.14 -6.14
N SER A 271 -9.64 -12.83 -6.14
CA SER A 271 -8.29 -12.28 -5.99
C SER A 271 -7.70 -12.62 -4.62
N VAL A 272 -8.50 -12.49 -3.55
CA VAL A 272 -8.12 -12.89 -2.19
C VAL A 272 -7.79 -14.39 -2.10
N ARG A 273 -8.65 -15.26 -2.65
CA ARG A 273 -8.37 -16.71 -2.70
C ARG A 273 -7.09 -17.02 -3.49
N HIS A 274 -6.83 -16.28 -4.56
CA HIS A 274 -5.66 -16.50 -5.38
C HIS A 274 -4.36 -16.20 -4.61
N VAL A 275 -4.34 -15.22 -3.71
CA VAL A 275 -3.19 -14.99 -2.80
C VAL A 275 -2.89 -16.22 -1.96
N VAL A 276 -3.92 -16.86 -1.39
CA VAL A 276 -3.78 -18.13 -0.65
C VAL A 276 -3.24 -19.23 -1.55
N ALA A 277 -3.79 -19.37 -2.76
CA ALA A 277 -3.35 -20.37 -3.71
C ALA A 277 -1.86 -20.22 -4.04
N ARG A 278 -1.41 -19.00 -4.37
CA ARG A 278 0.01 -18.72 -4.69
C ARG A 278 0.91 -18.99 -3.49
N ARG A 279 0.47 -18.62 -2.27
CA ARG A 279 1.21 -18.93 -1.05
C ARG A 279 1.36 -20.42 -0.81
N LEU A 280 0.28 -21.19 -0.98
CA LEU A 280 0.29 -22.65 -0.82
C LEU A 280 1.20 -23.33 -1.87
N VAL A 281 1.28 -22.80 -3.10
CA VAL A 281 2.25 -23.30 -4.10
C VAL A 281 3.69 -23.05 -3.65
N ARG A 282 4.01 -21.86 -3.11
CA ARG A 282 5.35 -21.55 -2.57
C ARG A 282 5.76 -22.47 -1.42
N GLU A 283 4.80 -23.00 -0.68
CA GLU A 283 5.00 -23.94 0.44
C GLU A 283 4.83 -25.42 0.04
N ASP A 284 4.83 -25.74 -1.26
CA ASP A 284 4.68 -27.10 -1.79
C ASP A 284 3.35 -27.81 -1.42
N ARG A 285 2.33 -27.06 -0.99
CA ARG A 285 0.98 -27.55 -0.63
C ARG A 285 0.04 -27.56 -1.83
N TYR A 286 0.45 -28.23 -2.90
CA TYR A 286 -0.20 -28.11 -4.21
C TYR A 286 -1.67 -28.59 -4.26
N ALA A 287 -2.00 -29.65 -3.52
CA ALA A 287 -3.37 -30.17 -3.48
C ALA A 287 -4.34 -29.15 -2.87
N ASP A 288 -3.93 -28.51 -1.77
CA ASP A 288 -4.69 -27.44 -1.13
C ASP A 288 -4.75 -26.22 -2.06
N ALA A 289 -3.60 -25.81 -2.64
CA ALA A 289 -3.50 -24.66 -3.53
C ALA A 289 -4.50 -24.73 -4.70
N ARG A 290 -4.67 -25.93 -5.28
CA ARG A 290 -5.56 -26.16 -6.42
C ARG A 290 -7.00 -25.75 -6.15
N ALA A 291 -7.49 -25.86 -4.92
CA ALA A 291 -8.86 -25.51 -4.56
C ALA A 291 -9.12 -23.99 -4.58
N TYR A 292 -8.09 -23.19 -4.28
CA TYR A 292 -8.17 -21.72 -4.25
C TYR A 292 -7.74 -21.07 -5.56
N MET A 293 -7.14 -21.86 -6.46
CA MET A 293 -6.60 -21.38 -7.72
C MET A 293 -7.73 -21.00 -8.71
N PRO A 294 -7.59 -19.89 -9.45
CA PRO A 294 -8.49 -19.55 -10.56
C PRO A 294 -8.71 -20.74 -11.51
N PRO A 295 -9.92 -20.91 -12.08
CA PRO A 295 -10.25 -22.09 -12.90
C PRO A 295 -9.31 -22.33 -14.10
N ASP A 296 -8.84 -21.25 -14.73
CA ASP A 296 -7.89 -21.24 -15.85
C ASP A 296 -6.45 -21.59 -15.41
N ALA A 297 -6.09 -21.28 -14.17
CA ALA A 297 -4.81 -21.59 -13.56
C ALA A 297 -4.70 -23.03 -13.03
N GLN A 298 -5.82 -23.70 -12.71
CA GLN A 298 -5.81 -25.08 -12.21
C GLN A 298 -5.11 -26.09 -13.15
N PRO A 299 -5.40 -26.12 -14.47
CA PRO A 299 -4.70 -27.03 -15.39
C PRO A 299 -3.20 -26.72 -15.51
N ILE A 300 -2.81 -25.46 -15.30
CA ILE A 300 -1.40 -25.03 -15.33
C ILE A 300 -0.69 -25.59 -14.09
N LEU A 301 -1.30 -25.47 -12.91
CA LEU A 301 -0.81 -26.06 -11.67
C LEU A 301 -0.70 -27.59 -11.78
N ASP A 302 -1.73 -28.25 -12.31
CA ASP A 302 -1.75 -29.72 -12.48
C ASP A 302 -0.56 -30.20 -13.34
N ARG A 303 -0.26 -29.48 -14.44
CA ARG A 303 0.92 -29.77 -15.27
C ARG A 303 2.21 -29.51 -14.53
N TYR A 304 2.32 -28.40 -13.80
CA TYR A 304 3.49 -28.08 -13.00
C TYR A 304 3.79 -29.19 -11.99
N VAL A 305 2.79 -29.61 -11.20
CA VAL A 305 2.89 -30.69 -10.20
C VAL A 305 3.31 -32.00 -10.84
N LYS A 306 2.73 -32.33 -12.01
CA LYS A 306 3.14 -33.51 -12.78
C LYS A 306 4.61 -33.45 -13.16
N TYR A 307 5.08 -32.34 -13.73
CA TYR A 307 6.45 -32.20 -14.20
C TYR A 307 7.48 -32.25 -13.06
N ILE A 308 7.22 -31.58 -11.95
CA ILE A 308 8.12 -31.66 -10.78
C ILE A 308 8.12 -33.08 -10.18
N GLY A 309 6.97 -33.78 -10.18
CA GLY A 309 6.86 -35.17 -9.77
C GLY A 309 7.68 -36.12 -10.65
N ASP A 310 7.54 -36.01 -11.97
CA ASP A 310 8.31 -36.80 -12.93
C ASP A 310 9.82 -36.50 -12.88
N GLY A 311 10.20 -35.23 -12.69
CA GLY A 311 11.59 -34.83 -12.51
C GLY A 311 12.22 -35.46 -11.25
N ALA A 312 11.46 -35.49 -10.15
CA ALA A 312 11.89 -36.04 -8.87
C ALA A 312 11.87 -37.57 -8.84
N ASN A 313 11.09 -38.23 -9.69
CA ASN A 313 10.93 -39.68 -9.68
C ASN A 313 12.18 -40.41 -10.19
N GLU A 314 13.00 -40.92 -9.26
CA GLU A 314 14.25 -41.61 -9.56
C GLU A 314 14.09 -42.93 -10.33
N LYS A 315 12.87 -43.48 -10.40
CA LYS A 315 12.57 -44.68 -11.19
C LYS A 315 12.49 -44.39 -12.69
N LEU A 316 12.32 -43.13 -13.08
CA LEU A 316 12.31 -42.73 -14.49
C LEU A 316 13.73 -42.55 -15.03
N ALA A 317 13.89 -42.77 -16.34
CA ALA A 317 15.17 -42.56 -17.01
C ALA A 317 15.65 -41.11 -16.85
N LYS A 318 16.96 -40.91 -16.70
CA LYS A 318 17.57 -39.57 -16.48
C LYS A 318 17.12 -38.54 -17.52
N LYS A 319 17.03 -38.92 -18.81
CA LYS A 319 16.58 -38.03 -19.89
C LYS A 319 15.11 -37.61 -19.74
N VAL A 320 14.24 -38.51 -19.28
CA VAL A 320 12.82 -38.21 -19.01
C VAL A 320 12.70 -37.25 -17.83
N ARG A 321 13.42 -37.53 -16.74
CA ARG A 321 13.48 -36.64 -15.57
C ARG A 321 14.02 -35.25 -15.93
N ALA A 322 15.10 -35.20 -16.71
CA ALA A 322 15.68 -33.96 -17.20
C ALA A 322 14.68 -33.16 -18.02
N ARG A 323 13.95 -33.83 -18.92
CA ARG A 323 12.91 -33.17 -19.73
C ARG A 323 11.81 -32.62 -18.85
N ALA A 324 11.31 -33.40 -17.90
CA ALA A 324 10.27 -32.96 -16.96
C ALA A 324 10.72 -31.75 -16.12
N TRP A 325 11.95 -31.73 -15.61
CA TRP A 325 12.48 -30.55 -14.93
C TRP A 325 12.54 -29.31 -15.82
N PHE A 326 12.88 -29.47 -17.10
CA PHE A 326 12.93 -28.36 -18.03
C PHE A 326 11.53 -27.86 -18.41
N ASP A 327 10.57 -28.77 -18.61
CA ASP A 327 9.17 -28.41 -18.87
C ASP A 327 8.54 -27.68 -17.66
N ALA A 328 8.84 -28.12 -16.43
CA ALA A 328 8.45 -27.40 -15.21
C ALA A 328 9.06 -25.99 -15.16
N ALA A 329 10.34 -25.87 -15.52
CA ALA A 329 11.05 -24.59 -15.53
C ALA A 329 10.44 -23.61 -16.55
N ALA A 330 10.20 -24.07 -17.78
CA ALA A 330 9.60 -23.27 -18.84
C ALA A 330 8.18 -22.82 -18.47
N LEU A 331 7.36 -23.74 -17.95
CA LEU A 331 6.00 -23.42 -17.49
C LEU A 331 6.02 -22.36 -16.39
N LEU A 332 6.95 -22.46 -15.43
CA LEU A 332 7.05 -21.50 -14.34
C LEU A 332 7.60 -20.14 -14.79
N LYS A 333 8.50 -20.10 -15.76
CA LYS A 333 8.96 -18.84 -16.37
C LYS A 333 7.80 -18.08 -17.01
N GLU A 334 6.83 -18.80 -17.58
CA GLU A 334 5.69 -18.22 -18.29
C GLU A 334 4.50 -17.88 -17.40
N ASN A 335 4.26 -18.68 -16.36
CA ASN A 335 3.05 -18.61 -15.54
C ASN A 335 3.34 -18.45 -14.04
N GLY A 336 4.56 -18.07 -13.66
CA GLY A 336 4.96 -18.03 -12.26
C GLY A 336 4.30 -16.90 -11.46
N ASP A 337 3.90 -15.82 -12.14
CA ASP A 337 3.00 -14.80 -11.62
C ASP A 337 1.65 -15.40 -11.19
N LEU A 338 1.07 -16.20 -12.08
CA LEU A 338 -0.19 -16.89 -11.82
C LEU A 338 -0.08 -17.98 -10.74
N LEU A 339 1.05 -18.70 -10.70
CA LEU A 339 1.18 -19.86 -9.81
C LEU A 339 1.70 -19.53 -8.41
N MET A 340 2.62 -18.58 -8.26
CA MET A 340 3.35 -18.42 -7.01
C MET A 340 3.85 -17.01 -6.70
N ALA A 341 3.54 -15.99 -7.51
CA ALA A 341 3.97 -14.64 -7.18
C ALA A 341 3.32 -14.09 -5.92
N THR A 342 3.99 -13.12 -5.31
CA THR A 342 3.49 -12.40 -4.13
C THR A 342 2.62 -11.23 -4.55
N GLU A 343 1.56 -10.95 -3.78
CA GLU A 343 0.74 -9.76 -3.98
C GLU A 343 1.54 -8.50 -3.65
N GLY A 344 2.31 -8.53 -2.55
CA GLY A 344 3.28 -7.51 -2.18
C GLY A 344 4.71 -7.89 -2.57
N GLU A 345 5.69 -7.38 -1.83
CA GLU A 345 7.11 -7.71 -2.05
C GLU A 345 7.40 -9.22 -1.97
N PRO A 346 8.29 -9.74 -2.84
CA PRO A 346 9.14 -8.97 -3.76
C PRO A 346 8.58 -8.80 -5.19
N ASP A 347 7.46 -9.44 -5.54
CA ASP A 347 6.97 -9.43 -6.94
C ASP A 347 6.01 -8.29 -7.27
N GLU A 348 5.28 -7.77 -6.28
CA GLU A 348 4.36 -6.63 -6.39
C GLU A 348 3.40 -6.76 -7.58
N VAL A 349 2.70 -7.89 -7.69
CA VAL A 349 1.79 -8.15 -8.83
C VAL A 349 0.72 -7.05 -8.90
N GLY A 350 0.94 -6.07 -9.79
CA GLY A 350 -0.01 -4.98 -10.06
C GLY A 350 0.08 -3.75 -9.15
N ARG A 351 1.14 -3.57 -8.35
CA ARG A 351 1.25 -2.44 -7.40
C ARG A 351 2.54 -1.63 -7.55
N TRP A 352 2.56 -0.45 -6.93
CA TRP A 352 3.68 0.47 -6.95
C TRP A 352 4.78 -0.03 -6.01
N ASP A 353 6.02 0.33 -6.31
CA ASP A 353 7.24 -0.02 -5.59
C ASP A 353 7.08 0.21 -4.08
N THR A 354 6.87 -0.83 -3.27
CA THR A 354 6.80 -0.72 -1.81
C THR A 354 7.97 -1.47 -1.22
N ALA A 355 8.75 -0.83 -0.35
CA ALA A 355 9.86 -1.49 0.34
C ALA A 355 9.47 -1.90 1.77
N MET A 356 8.16 -2.04 2.06
CA MET A 356 7.63 -2.13 3.43
C MET A 356 8.25 -3.31 4.21
N ALA A 357 8.28 -4.52 3.66
CA ALA A 357 8.87 -5.67 4.31
C ALA A 357 10.38 -5.49 4.52
N LEU A 358 11.09 -4.95 3.54
CA LEU A 358 12.52 -4.70 3.65
C LEU A 358 12.84 -3.61 4.69
N GLU A 359 12.06 -2.53 4.70
CA GLU A 359 12.18 -1.41 5.63
C GLU A 359 11.90 -1.88 7.06
N ARG A 360 10.82 -2.66 7.26
CA ARG A 360 10.44 -3.19 8.58
C ARG A 360 11.41 -4.23 9.09
N GLU A 361 11.95 -5.09 8.22
CA GLU A 361 13.03 -6.01 8.57
C GLU A 361 14.29 -5.26 9.03
N LYS A 362 14.68 -4.20 8.32
CA LYS A 362 15.84 -3.37 8.67
C LYS A 362 15.58 -2.41 9.83
N GLY A 363 14.32 -2.13 10.16
CA GLY A 363 13.96 -1.09 11.11
C GLY A 363 14.26 0.33 10.60
N GLN A 364 14.32 0.53 9.29
CA GLN A 364 14.72 1.79 8.65
C GLN A 364 13.86 2.03 7.40
N LEU A 365 13.26 3.23 7.27
CA LEU A 365 12.64 3.64 6.00
C LEU A 365 13.73 3.89 4.95
N LEU A 366 13.46 3.52 3.69
CA LEU A 366 14.35 3.82 2.58
C LEU A 366 13.89 5.14 1.96
N ALA A 367 14.80 6.12 1.87
CA ALA A 367 14.47 7.40 1.27
C ALA A 367 14.24 7.24 -0.24
N ARG A 368 13.15 7.82 -0.76
CA ARG A 368 12.78 7.81 -2.17
C ARG A 368 13.07 9.17 -2.81
N GLY A 369 13.57 9.17 -4.06
CA GLY A 369 13.76 10.39 -4.85
C GLY A 369 12.43 11.01 -5.33
N GLU A 370 12.46 12.31 -5.67
CA GLU A 370 11.29 13.16 -5.96
C GLU A 370 10.37 12.68 -7.12
N ASN A 371 10.85 11.82 -8.02
CA ASN A 371 10.13 11.51 -9.26
C ASN A 371 9.53 10.10 -9.32
N SER A 372 9.46 9.34 -8.21
CA SER A 372 9.07 7.91 -8.21
C SER A 372 9.92 7.00 -9.13
N GLN A 373 10.87 7.56 -9.88
CA GLN A 373 12.01 6.84 -10.42
C GLN A 373 13.00 6.68 -9.28
N PHE A 374 13.47 5.45 -9.08
CA PHE A 374 14.57 5.12 -8.19
C PHE A 374 15.81 5.95 -8.58
N VAL A 375 15.93 7.16 -8.04
CA VAL A 375 17.21 7.79 -7.80
C VAL A 375 17.48 7.46 -6.34
N PRO A 376 18.34 6.47 -6.04
CA PRO A 376 18.75 6.25 -4.67
C PRO A 376 19.30 7.58 -4.16
N PRO A 377 18.73 8.18 -3.10
CA PRO A 377 19.48 9.20 -2.40
C PRO A 377 20.82 8.57 -2.03
N GLU A 378 21.92 9.31 -2.23
CA GLU A 378 23.28 8.80 -2.05
C GLU A 378 23.48 8.12 -0.68
N GLU A 379 22.61 8.42 0.29
CA GLU A 379 22.52 7.74 1.58
C GLU A 379 21.05 7.50 2.02
N PRO A 380 20.67 6.27 2.43
CA PRO A 380 19.36 6.01 3.02
C PRO A 380 19.20 6.79 4.33
N ARG A 381 18.08 7.53 4.48
CA ARG A 381 17.76 8.24 5.73
C ARG A 381 17.11 7.27 6.72
N VAL A 382 17.75 7.04 7.86
CA VAL A 382 17.18 6.27 8.97
C VAL A 382 16.05 7.07 9.62
N LEU A 383 14.82 6.89 9.13
CA LEU A 383 13.62 7.41 9.79
C LEU A 383 13.03 6.35 10.73
N LYS A 384 12.48 6.80 11.86
CA LYS A 384 11.82 5.92 12.83
C LYS A 384 10.38 5.62 12.37
N PHE A 385 9.98 4.36 12.44
CA PHE A 385 8.60 3.97 12.21
C PHE A 385 7.67 4.57 13.27
N TYR A 386 6.50 5.06 12.82
CA TYR A 386 5.41 5.47 13.71
C TYR A 386 4.84 4.31 14.52
N VAL A 387 4.88 3.10 13.95
CA VAL A 387 4.55 1.84 14.62
C VAL A 387 5.86 1.05 14.74
N PRO A 388 6.46 0.98 15.95
CA PRO A 388 7.71 0.26 16.15
C PRO A 388 7.59 -1.20 15.68
N VAL A 389 8.67 -1.73 15.11
CA VAL A 389 8.74 -3.14 14.72
C VAL A 389 8.79 -4.01 15.98
N SER A 390 7.73 -4.78 16.22
CA SER A 390 7.59 -5.60 17.42
C SER A 390 8.53 -6.82 17.40
N ALA A 391 8.66 -7.51 18.54
CA ALA A 391 9.44 -8.74 18.59
C ALA A 391 8.76 -9.89 17.82
N GLU A 392 7.43 -9.96 17.88
CA GLU A 392 6.66 -10.96 17.14
C GLU A 392 6.72 -10.68 15.64
N GLU A 393 6.62 -9.42 15.23
CA GLU A 393 6.73 -9.03 13.82
C GLU A 393 8.07 -9.48 13.22
N LYS A 394 9.19 -9.23 13.91
CA LYS A 394 10.52 -9.70 13.48
C LYS A 394 10.59 -11.21 13.35
N LYS A 395 10.01 -11.94 14.31
CA LYS A 395 9.95 -13.40 14.29
C LYS A 395 9.15 -13.88 13.07
N ARG A 396 7.99 -13.27 12.79
CA ARG A 396 7.13 -13.64 11.66
C ARG A 396 7.77 -13.28 10.31
N LEU A 397 8.43 -12.12 10.21
CA LEU A 397 9.21 -11.74 9.02
C LEU A 397 10.28 -12.77 8.67
N ALA A 398 11.00 -13.28 9.68
CA ALA A 398 12.00 -14.34 9.52
C ALA A 398 11.37 -15.70 9.18
N GLN A 399 10.25 -16.06 9.82
CA GLN A 399 9.55 -17.33 9.59
C GLN A 399 8.92 -17.44 8.20
N HIS A 400 8.34 -16.35 7.70
CA HIS A 400 7.59 -16.33 6.44
C HIS A 400 8.41 -15.77 5.27
N GLN A 401 9.74 -15.79 5.39
CA GLN A 401 10.62 -15.21 4.39
C GLN A 401 10.40 -15.81 3.00
N ILE A 402 10.36 -14.95 1.98
CA ILE A 402 10.28 -15.35 0.57
C ILE A 402 11.70 -15.54 0.05
N VAL A 403 12.00 -16.72 -0.50
CA VAL A 403 13.34 -17.06 -0.98
C VAL A 403 13.30 -17.46 -2.46
N PRO A 404 14.03 -16.75 -3.35
CA PRO A 404 14.80 -15.54 -3.07
C PRO A 404 13.89 -14.31 -2.90
N PHE A 405 14.28 -13.38 -2.02
CA PHE A 405 13.60 -12.08 -1.87
C PHE A 405 14.06 -11.14 -2.99
N ARG A 406 13.52 -11.32 -4.20
CA ARG A 406 13.85 -10.53 -5.39
C ARG A 406 12.68 -10.43 -6.36
N PRO A 407 12.52 -9.31 -7.09
CA PRO A 407 11.45 -9.16 -8.07
C PRO A 407 11.46 -10.29 -9.11
N GLY A 408 10.29 -10.90 -9.30
CA GLY A 408 10.12 -12.07 -10.15
C GLY A 408 10.78 -13.31 -9.56
N HIS A 409 10.64 -13.55 -8.25
CA HIS A 409 11.35 -14.63 -7.54
C HIS A 409 11.09 -16.01 -8.17
N TYR A 410 9.89 -16.23 -8.70
CA TYR A 410 9.51 -17.44 -9.45
C TYR A 410 10.41 -17.71 -10.68
N ARG A 411 11.02 -16.68 -11.27
CA ARG A 411 12.01 -16.83 -12.36
C ARG A 411 13.27 -17.51 -11.86
N TYR A 412 13.73 -17.19 -10.65
CA TYR A 412 14.89 -17.85 -10.04
C TYR A 412 14.57 -19.29 -9.66
N ILE A 413 13.34 -19.58 -9.24
CA ILE A 413 12.87 -20.96 -9.04
C ILE A 413 12.88 -21.71 -10.38
N ALA A 414 12.41 -21.09 -11.47
CA ALA A 414 12.48 -21.66 -12.81
C ALA A 414 13.93 -21.97 -13.23
N LEU A 415 14.88 -21.06 -12.95
CA LEU A 415 16.31 -21.31 -13.19
C LEU A 415 16.83 -22.50 -12.39
N ALA A 416 16.45 -22.64 -11.12
CA ALA A 416 16.84 -23.78 -10.30
C ALA A 416 16.29 -25.11 -10.87
N LEU A 417 15.06 -25.12 -11.39
CA LEU A 417 14.49 -26.28 -12.08
C LEU A 417 15.24 -26.59 -13.39
N ALA A 418 15.58 -25.57 -14.19
CA ALA A 418 16.42 -25.75 -15.39
C ALA A 418 17.82 -26.29 -15.03
N TRP A 419 18.38 -25.87 -13.90
CA TRP A 419 19.65 -26.40 -13.40
C TRP A 419 19.54 -27.88 -13.00
N LYS A 420 18.44 -28.28 -12.34
CA LYS A 420 18.14 -29.71 -12.07
C LYS A 420 18.05 -30.52 -13.37
N SER A 421 17.46 -29.96 -14.42
CA SER A 421 17.45 -30.57 -15.76
C SER A 421 18.87 -30.76 -16.30
N ALA A 422 19.66 -29.69 -16.35
CA ALA A 422 21.02 -29.71 -16.87
C ALA A 422 21.95 -30.68 -16.11
N ALA A 423 21.74 -30.87 -14.80
CA ALA A 423 22.51 -31.80 -13.98
C ALA A 423 22.31 -33.28 -14.38
N LEU A 424 21.18 -33.61 -15.01
CA LEU A 424 20.86 -34.98 -15.43
C LEU A 424 21.24 -35.29 -16.88
N LEU A 425 21.62 -34.26 -17.66
CA LEU A 425 21.98 -34.39 -19.06
C LEU A 425 23.48 -34.73 -19.25
N PRO A 426 23.83 -35.59 -20.22
CA PRO A 426 25.23 -35.90 -20.53
C PRO A 426 26.01 -34.66 -20.99
N ASP A 427 27.29 -34.62 -20.68
CA ASP A 427 28.18 -33.61 -21.22
C ASP A 427 28.25 -33.72 -22.75
N GLN A 428 28.35 -32.57 -23.40
CA GLN A 428 28.41 -32.39 -24.86
C GLN A 428 27.16 -32.87 -25.62
N SER A 429 26.02 -33.04 -24.92
CA SER A 429 24.74 -33.24 -25.60
C SER A 429 24.13 -31.92 -26.07
N ASP A 430 23.43 -31.94 -27.20
CA ASP A 430 22.74 -30.76 -27.71
C ASP A 430 21.60 -30.33 -26.76
N GLU A 431 20.96 -31.28 -26.06
CA GLU A 431 19.97 -30.97 -25.03
C GLU A 431 20.57 -30.17 -23.86
N LEU A 432 21.78 -30.51 -23.40
CA LEU A 432 22.42 -29.78 -22.30
C LEU A 432 22.74 -28.35 -22.71
N ALA A 433 23.30 -28.18 -23.92
CA ALA A 433 23.62 -26.86 -24.45
C ALA A 433 22.36 -25.99 -24.59
N ASP A 434 21.25 -26.61 -25.02
CA ASP A 434 19.96 -25.95 -25.17
C ASP A 434 19.38 -25.49 -23.83
N VAL A 435 19.25 -26.41 -22.86
CA VAL A 435 18.72 -26.09 -21.53
C VAL A 435 19.49 -24.94 -20.88
N LEU A 436 20.83 -25.00 -20.92
CA LEU A 436 21.66 -23.96 -20.32
C LEU A 436 21.57 -22.61 -21.06
N ASN A 437 21.54 -22.64 -22.39
CA ASN A 437 21.43 -21.42 -23.19
C ASN A 437 20.06 -20.77 -23.02
N THR A 438 18.98 -21.55 -23.07
CA THR A 438 17.62 -21.05 -22.89
C THR A 438 17.42 -20.47 -21.49
N ALA A 439 17.82 -21.19 -20.44
CA ALA A 439 17.69 -20.69 -19.06
C ALA A 439 18.53 -19.43 -18.82
N GLY A 440 19.76 -19.37 -19.33
CA GLY A 440 20.59 -18.16 -19.26
C GLY A 440 19.94 -16.96 -19.96
N ASN A 441 19.29 -17.19 -21.11
CA ASN A 441 18.54 -16.14 -21.82
C ASN A 441 17.30 -15.65 -21.05
N TRP A 442 16.72 -16.43 -20.12
CA TRP A 442 15.58 -15.99 -19.31
C TRP A 442 15.95 -14.93 -18.26
N ILE A 443 17.22 -14.85 -17.87
CA ILE A 443 17.67 -13.99 -16.76
C ILE A 443 18.77 -13.00 -17.15
N LYS A 444 19.34 -13.08 -18.35
CA LYS A 444 20.26 -12.04 -18.86
C LYS A 444 19.52 -10.74 -19.18
N GLY A 445 20.11 -9.57 -18.92
CA GLY A 445 19.66 -8.28 -19.47
C GLY A 445 19.08 -7.22 -18.50
N ASP A 446 18.73 -6.06 -19.07
CA ASP A 446 18.83 -4.69 -18.52
C ASP A 446 18.20 -4.39 -17.12
N TYR A 447 16.89 -4.17 -17.01
CA TYR A 447 16.30 -3.54 -15.79
C TYR A 447 15.89 -4.53 -14.68
N ARG A 448 15.64 -5.81 -15.02
CA ARG A 448 15.22 -6.86 -14.06
C ARG A 448 16.00 -8.17 -14.21
N GLY A 449 17.05 -8.21 -15.02
CA GLY A 449 17.89 -9.40 -15.16
C GLY A 449 18.98 -9.46 -14.08
N ASP A 450 19.64 -10.60 -14.01
CA ASP A 450 20.77 -10.87 -13.12
C ASP A 450 21.87 -11.55 -13.92
N ASP A 451 22.80 -10.75 -14.45
CA ASP A 451 23.92 -11.25 -15.26
C ASP A 451 24.90 -12.11 -14.44
N VAL A 452 24.91 -11.97 -13.11
CA VAL A 452 25.70 -12.86 -12.23
C VAL A 452 25.06 -14.25 -12.18
N ALA A 453 23.74 -14.32 -12.03
CA ALA A 453 23.00 -15.58 -12.12
C ALA A 453 23.09 -16.18 -13.53
N ALA A 454 22.92 -15.36 -14.57
CA ALA A 454 23.06 -15.77 -15.97
C ALA A 454 24.47 -16.35 -16.20
N GLY A 455 25.52 -15.66 -15.77
CA GLY A 455 26.91 -16.06 -15.96
C GLY A 455 27.22 -17.49 -15.49
N LYS A 456 26.53 -17.99 -14.46
CA LYS A 456 26.67 -19.39 -14.00
C LYS A 456 26.26 -20.40 -15.08
N PHE A 457 25.19 -20.12 -15.82
CA PHE A 457 24.75 -20.96 -16.95
C PHE A 457 25.74 -20.88 -18.10
N PHE A 458 26.30 -19.70 -18.38
CA PHE A 458 27.31 -19.54 -19.44
C PHE A 458 28.58 -20.35 -19.12
N GLN A 459 29.09 -20.24 -17.89
CA GLN A 459 30.22 -21.05 -17.43
C GLN A 459 29.94 -22.56 -17.53
N ALA A 460 28.70 -22.99 -17.28
CA ALA A 460 28.31 -24.38 -17.46
C ALA A 460 28.33 -24.81 -18.93
N ILE A 461 27.94 -23.93 -19.87
CA ILE A 461 28.07 -24.18 -21.31
C ILE A 461 29.52 -24.38 -21.69
N GLU A 462 30.43 -23.49 -21.26
CA GLU A 462 31.86 -23.60 -21.57
C GLU A 462 32.47 -24.91 -21.07
N ARG A 463 32.13 -25.29 -19.83
CA ARG A 463 32.67 -26.50 -19.19
C ARG A 463 32.09 -27.79 -19.76
N ARG A 464 30.77 -27.82 -20.00
CA ARG A 464 30.05 -29.08 -20.23
C ARG A 464 29.48 -29.23 -21.63
N ALA A 465 29.36 -28.15 -22.41
CA ALA A 465 28.70 -28.16 -23.72
C ALA A 465 29.48 -27.43 -24.83
N SER A 466 30.74 -27.07 -24.62
CA SER A 466 31.57 -26.30 -25.56
C SER A 466 31.79 -26.93 -26.93
N LYS A 467 31.64 -28.25 -27.07
CA LYS A 467 31.78 -28.97 -28.36
C LYS A 467 30.46 -29.12 -29.12
N THR A 468 29.34 -28.64 -28.58
CA THR A 468 28.06 -28.60 -29.30
C THR A 468 28.04 -27.44 -30.30
N ALA A 469 27.10 -27.46 -31.26
CA ALA A 469 26.94 -26.32 -32.18
C ALA A 469 26.61 -25.02 -31.42
N LEU A 470 25.70 -25.13 -30.44
CA LEU A 470 25.25 -24.04 -29.61
C LEU A 470 26.38 -23.52 -28.70
N GLY A 471 27.10 -24.43 -28.03
CA GLY A 471 28.22 -24.07 -27.16
C GLY A 471 29.40 -23.42 -27.90
N ARG A 472 29.71 -23.87 -29.13
CA ARG A 472 30.71 -23.20 -29.97
C ARG A 472 30.30 -21.77 -30.33
N GLU A 473 29.02 -21.53 -30.59
CA GLU A 473 28.53 -20.20 -30.93
C GLU A 473 28.46 -19.29 -29.71
N ALA A 474 27.99 -19.80 -28.58
CA ALA A 474 28.02 -19.08 -27.31
C ALA A 474 29.46 -18.69 -26.92
N GLY A 475 30.43 -19.60 -27.12
CA GLY A 475 31.84 -19.32 -26.91
C GLY A 475 32.39 -18.22 -27.83
N LYS A 476 31.95 -18.14 -29.10
CA LYS A 476 32.32 -17.06 -30.03
C LYS A 476 31.72 -15.72 -29.63
N SER A 477 30.49 -15.74 -29.14
CA SER A 477 29.78 -14.54 -28.69
C SER A 477 30.22 -14.09 -27.30
N HIS A 478 31.03 -14.89 -26.59
CA HIS A 478 31.34 -14.76 -25.16
C HIS A 478 30.09 -14.61 -24.27
N TRP A 479 28.93 -15.09 -24.77
CA TRP A 479 27.63 -14.94 -24.12
C TRP A 479 26.57 -15.85 -24.77
N PHE A 480 25.36 -15.85 -24.21
CA PHE A 480 24.22 -16.62 -24.73
C PHE A 480 23.78 -16.16 -26.12
N VAL A 481 23.30 -17.11 -26.93
CA VAL A 481 22.85 -16.87 -28.31
C VAL A 481 21.33 -16.98 -28.45
N PRO A 482 20.69 -16.22 -29.35
CA PRO A 482 19.25 -16.25 -29.58
C PRO A 482 18.86 -17.45 -30.47
N ARG A 483 19.22 -18.67 -30.06
CA ARG A 483 18.93 -19.91 -30.78
C ARG A 483 18.26 -20.93 -29.88
N TYR A 484 17.33 -21.67 -30.49
CA TYR A 484 16.65 -22.79 -29.87
C TYR A 484 17.30 -24.12 -30.26
N GLY A 485 17.48 -25.01 -29.29
CA GLY A 485 17.91 -26.38 -29.49
C GLY A 485 16.73 -27.37 -29.50
N PRO A 486 16.99 -28.67 -29.29
CA PRO A 486 15.99 -29.72 -29.44
C PRO A 486 14.82 -29.66 -28.45
N TRP A 487 14.96 -28.97 -27.32
CA TRP A 487 13.93 -28.90 -26.26
C TRP A 487 13.24 -27.55 -26.17
N SER A 488 13.92 -26.47 -26.55
CA SER A 488 13.36 -25.11 -26.52
C SER A 488 12.69 -24.68 -27.83
N LYS A 489 12.82 -25.46 -28.91
CA LYS A 489 12.09 -25.19 -30.16
C LYS A 489 10.58 -25.35 -29.93
N PRO A 490 9.75 -24.37 -30.34
CA PRO A 490 8.31 -24.58 -30.40
C PRO A 490 8.01 -25.74 -31.37
N PRO A 491 6.98 -26.57 -31.09
CA PRO A 491 6.57 -27.62 -32.01
C PRO A 491 6.26 -26.99 -33.37
N VAL A 492 6.77 -27.59 -34.45
CA VAL A 492 6.39 -27.18 -35.81
C VAL A 492 4.90 -27.42 -35.92
N THR A 493 4.12 -26.35 -36.05
CA THR A 493 2.71 -26.44 -36.43
C THR A 493 2.69 -27.03 -37.84
N GLU A 494 2.34 -28.32 -37.95
CA GLU A 494 1.99 -28.94 -39.24
C GLU A 494 0.69 -28.37 -39.80
#